data_AF-A0A8C9LXE3-F1
#
_entry.id   AF-A0A8C9LXE3-F1
#
_cell.length_a   1.000
_cell.length_b   1.000
_cell.length_c   1.000
_cell.angle_alpha   90.00
_cell.angle_beta   90.00
_cell.angle_gamma   90.00
#
_symmetry.space_group_name_H-M   'P 1'
#
loop_
_entity.id
_entity.type
_entity.pdbx_description
1 polymer ?
#
loop_
_entity_poly.entity_id
_entity_poly.type
_entity_poly.pdbx_seq_one_letter_code
_entity_poly.pdbx_strand_id
1 'polypeptide(L)'
;MKAIGIEPSLATYHHIIQLFYQPGNPSNRSSFIIYDIMNELMGKRFSPKDPDDDKFFQSAMSVCSSLRDLELAYQIHDLLNTGDNRKFIGLDHQRNFYYSKFFDLICLMEQIDVTLKWYEDLIPSVCFPHPQTLIHLLQALDVANRLEMIPQIWKDSKEYGFTFRNDLREEILTLMARDKHPPERQVAFADCAADIKSTYESQPIRQTAQDWPAISLNCIAVLFLRAGRTQEAWKMLGLFRKHNKIPRNELLNEFMDHAKASNSPSQAIEVVELASAFSLPSCEGLTQRVMTDFAINQQQKEALGNLTLTSCCCPRAIGISLLLDFCLCWPDVLL
;
A
#
# COMPACT_ATOMS: atom_id res chain seq x y z
N MET A 1 -42.00 -9.82 -21.22
CA MET A 1 -41.21 -10.92 -21.83
C MET A 1 -41.77 -12.29 -21.46
N LYS A 2 -41.71 -12.71 -20.18
CA LYS A 2 -42.25 -14.03 -19.75
C LYS A 2 -43.73 -14.26 -20.13
N ALA A 3 -44.60 -13.26 -19.94
CA ALA A 3 -46.02 -13.36 -20.29
C ALA A 3 -46.31 -13.64 -21.78
N ILE A 4 -45.35 -13.36 -22.66
CA ILE A 4 -45.43 -13.62 -24.10
C ILE A 4 -44.47 -14.74 -24.55
N GLY A 5 -43.96 -15.55 -23.61
CA GLY A 5 -43.12 -16.71 -23.90
C GLY A 5 -41.69 -16.39 -24.36
N ILE A 6 -41.21 -15.16 -24.15
CA ILE A 6 -39.83 -14.78 -24.49
C ILE A 6 -38.94 -14.92 -23.26
N GLU A 7 -37.95 -15.80 -23.35
CA GLU A 7 -36.90 -15.95 -22.34
C GLU A 7 -35.94 -14.75 -22.35
N PRO A 8 -35.75 -14.06 -21.22
CA PRO A 8 -34.76 -12.99 -21.11
C PRO A 8 -33.32 -13.49 -21.34
N SER A 9 -32.51 -12.72 -22.06
CA SER A 9 -31.06 -12.96 -22.18
C SER A 9 -30.29 -12.32 -21.03
N LEU A 10 -28.97 -12.54 -20.96
CA LEU A 10 -28.11 -11.94 -19.94
C LEU A 10 -28.12 -10.40 -20.04
N ALA A 11 -28.20 -9.84 -21.25
CA ALA A 11 -28.33 -8.41 -21.51
C ALA A 11 -29.58 -7.80 -20.84
N THR A 12 -30.69 -8.54 -20.81
CA THR A 12 -31.91 -8.06 -20.13
C THR A 12 -31.64 -7.85 -18.64
N TYR A 13 -31.00 -8.83 -17.99
CA TYR A 13 -30.66 -8.72 -16.57
C TYR A 13 -29.58 -7.68 -16.30
N HIS A 14 -28.62 -7.52 -17.21
CA HIS A 14 -27.62 -6.44 -17.17
C HIS A 14 -28.28 -5.06 -17.07
N HIS A 15 -29.23 -4.76 -17.96
CA HIS A 15 -29.92 -3.46 -17.97
C HIS A 15 -30.85 -3.27 -16.76
N ILE A 16 -31.48 -4.35 -16.26
CA ILE A 16 -32.24 -4.31 -15.01
C ILE A 16 -31.30 -3.92 -13.86
N ILE A 17 -30.14 -4.57 -13.74
CA ILE A 17 -29.15 -4.23 -12.71
C ILE A 17 -28.75 -2.75 -12.81
N GLN A 18 -28.44 -2.25 -14.01
CA GLN A 18 -28.06 -0.85 -14.19
C GLN A 18 -29.17 0.14 -13.80
N LEU A 19 -30.44 -0.22 -14.02
CA LEU A 19 -31.57 0.62 -13.65
C LEU A 19 -31.71 0.76 -12.12
N PHE A 20 -31.54 -0.35 -11.39
CA PHE A 20 -31.75 -0.39 -9.94
C PHE A 20 -30.51 -0.05 -9.11
N TYR A 21 -29.30 -0.26 -9.64
CA TYR A 21 -28.04 -0.04 -8.93
C TYR A 21 -27.21 1.08 -9.57
N GLN A 22 -27.74 2.30 -9.56
CA GLN A 22 -26.99 3.49 -9.98
C GLN A 22 -26.01 3.97 -8.89
N PRO A 23 -24.78 4.37 -9.25
CA PRO A 23 -23.80 4.90 -8.30
C PRO A 23 -24.30 6.17 -7.59
N GLY A 24 -24.15 6.25 -6.27
CA GLY A 24 -24.38 7.47 -5.49
C GLY A 24 -25.79 7.70 -4.96
N ASN A 25 -26.76 6.83 -5.26
CA ASN A 25 -28.11 6.93 -4.69
C ASN A 25 -28.27 5.99 -3.47
N PRO A 26 -28.51 6.50 -2.24
CA PRO A 26 -28.67 5.69 -1.04
C PRO A 26 -29.84 4.70 -1.11
N SER A 27 -30.90 5.01 -1.87
CA SER A 27 -32.05 4.11 -2.05
C SER A 27 -31.76 2.90 -2.93
N ASN A 28 -30.60 2.84 -3.60
CA ASN A 28 -30.25 1.71 -4.47
C ASN A 28 -29.71 0.51 -3.68
N ARG A 29 -29.26 0.73 -2.42
CA ARG A 29 -28.84 -0.37 -1.51
C ARG A 29 -30.00 -1.25 -1.04
N SER A 30 -31.25 -0.80 -1.19
CA SER A 30 -32.43 -1.54 -0.73
C SER A 30 -33.11 -2.38 -1.82
N SER A 31 -32.64 -2.35 -3.07
CA SER A 31 -33.14 -3.28 -4.07
C SER A 31 -32.47 -4.65 -3.83
N PHE A 32 -33.29 -5.67 -3.56
CA PHE A 32 -32.87 -7.07 -3.45
C PHE A 32 -33.02 -7.81 -4.80
N ILE A 33 -33.17 -7.06 -5.89
CA ILE A 33 -33.50 -7.61 -7.20
C ILE A 33 -32.40 -8.53 -7.73
N ILE A 34 -31.14 -8.29 -7.37
CA ILE A 34 -30.04 -9.17 -7.78
C ILE A 34 -30.22 -10.60 -7.25
N TYR A 35 -30.78 -10.79 -6.06
CA TYR A 35 -31.03 -12.12 -5.49
C TYR A 35 -32.12 -12.86 -6.27
N ASP A 36 -33.20 -12.17 -6.64
CA ASP A 36 -34.27 -12.74 -7.47
C ASP A 36 -33.76 -13.11 -8.87
N ILE A 37 -32.90 -12.25 -9.44
CA ILE A 37 -32.21 -12.55 -10.71
C ILE A 37 -31.35 -13.80 -10.56
N MET A 38 -30.53 -13.90 -9.51
CA MET A 38 -29.66 -15.07 -9.31
C MET A 38 -30.44 -16.35 -9.08
N ASN A 39 -31.54 -16.31 -8.31
CA ASN A 39 -32.44 -17.46 -8.13
C ASN A 39 -33.03 -17.94 -9.46
N GLU A 40 -33.38 -17.03 -10.36
CA GLU A 40 -33.86 -17.37 -11.70
C GLU A 40 -32.75 -17.93 -12.60
N LEU A 41 -31.51 -17.47 -12.45
CA LEU A 41 -30.40 -17.81 -13.34
C LEU A 41 -29.60 -19.04 -12.90
N MET A 42 -29.67 -19.43 -11.64
CA MET A 42 -28.84 -20.48 -11.04
C MET A 42 -28.89 -21.80 -11.84
N GLY A 43 -27.72 -22.38 -12.12
CA GLY A 43 -27.57 -23.65 -12.84
C GLY A 43 -27.92 -23.61 -14.33
N LYS A 44 -28.33 -22.45 -14.88
CA LYS A 44 -28.64 -22.31 -16.31
C LYS A 44 -27.36 -22.21 -17.15
N ARG A 45 -27.47 -22.69 -18.39
CA ARG A 45 -26.48 -22.52 -19.45
C ARG A 45 -27.02 -21.53 -20.47
N PHE A 46 -26.20 -20.60 -20.93
CA PHE A 46 -26.61 -19.56 -21.85
C PHE A 46 -26.02 -19.76 -23.24
N SER A 47 -26.77 -19.30 -24.24
CA SER A 47 -26.33 -19.15 -25.62
C SER A 47 -26.35 -17.66 -25.97
N PRO A 48 -25.44 -17.17 -26.83
CA PRO A 48 -25.42 -15.77 -27.21
C PRO A 48 -26.72 -15.40 -27.93
N LYS A 49 -27.45 -14.40 -27.39
CA LYS A 49 -28.71 -13.90 -27.95
C LYS A 49 -28.63 -12.40 -28.23
N ASP A 50 -27.87 -11.66 -27.43
CA ASP A 50 -27.74 -10.21 -27.52
C ASP A 50 -26.26 -9.78 -27.45
N PRO A 51 -25.83 -8.73 -28.19
CA PRO A 51 -24.47 -8.21 -28.11
C PRO A 51 -24.01 -7.79 -26.70
N ASP A 52 -24.93 -7.41 -25.82
CA ASP A 52 -24.66 -6.94 -24.47
C ASP A 52 -24.71 -8.06 -23.42
N ASP A 53 -24.88 -9.34 -23.83
CA ASP A 53 -24.90 -10.49 -22.92
C ASP A 53 -23.58 -10.62 -22.13
N ASP A 54 -22.47 -10.11 -22.65
CA ASP A 54 -21.14 -10.13 -22.03
C ASP A 54 -20.97 -9.14 -20.87
N LYS A 55 -21.86 -8.14 -20.76
CA LYS A 55 -21.79 -7.09 -19.71
C LYS A 55 -22.43 -7.52 -18.39
N PHE A 56 -23.17 -8.62 -18.38
CA PHE A 56 -23.92 -9.08 -17.20
C PHE A 56 -23.00 -9.37 -16.02
N PHE A 57 -21.99 -10.23 -16.20
CA PHE A 57 -21.12 -10.67 -15.10
C PHE A 57 -20.34 -9.51 -14.47
N GLN A 58 -19.87 -8.57 -15.28
CA GLN A 58 -19.22 -7.35 -14.80
C GLN A 58 -20.15 -6.54 -13.88
N SER A 59 -21.40 -6.37 -14.29
CA SER A 59 -22.40 -5.57 -13.58
C SER A 59 -22.83 -6.25 -12.29
N ALA A 60 -23.10 -7.56 -12.35
CA ALA A 60 -23.48 -8.36 -11.20
C ALA A 60 -22.37 -8.36 -10.13
N MET A 61 -21.10 -8.55 -10.54
CA MET A 61 -19.98 -8.51 -9.61
C MET A 61 -19.77 -7.11 -8.99
N SER A 62 -20.02 -6.04 -9.76
CA SER A 62 -20.00 -4.67 -9.22
C SER A 62 -21.06 -4.45 -8.14
N VAL A 63 -22.23 -5.07 -8.29
CA VAL A 63 -23.27 -5.04 -7.25
C VAL A 63 -22.81 -5.78 -6.00
N CYS A 64 -22.24 -6.98 -6.12
CA CYS A 64 -21.73 -7.73 -4.96
C CYS A 64 -20.66 -6.97 -4.20
N SER A 65 -19.72 -6.36 -4.92
CA SER A 65 -18.69 -5.50 -4.33
C SER A 65 -19.30 -4.30 -3.57
N SER A 66 -20.37 -3.72 -4.11
CA SER A 66 -21.08 -2.58 -3.49
C SER A 66 -21.89 -2.98 -2.25
N LEU A 67 -22.53 -4.15 -2.30
CA LEU A 67 -23.28 -4.73 -1.18
C LEU A 67 -22.37 -5.34 -0.11
N ARG A 68 -21.10 -5.62 -0.48
CA ARG A 68 -20.17 -6.44 0.31
C ARG A 68 -20.77 -7.79 0.67
N ASP A 69 -21.26 -8.50 -0.34
CA ASP A 69 -21.84 -9.83 -0.19
C ASP A 69 -20.98 -10.86 -0.93
N LEU A 70 -20.20 -11.62 -0.16
CA LEU A 70 -19.30 -12.65 -0.67
C LEU A 70 -20.04 -13.92 -1.10
N GLU A 71 -21.12 -14.30 -0.43
CA GLU A 71 -21.90 -15.49 -0.79
C GLU A 71 -22.55 -15.30 -2.17
N LEU A 72 -23.12 -14.11 -2.42
CA LEU A 72 -23.67 -13.75 -3.72
C LEU A 72 -22.58 -13.73 -4.81
N ALA A 73 -21.38 -13.25 -4.47
CA ALA A 73 -20.25 -13.26 -5.39
C ALA A 73 -19.83 -14.68 -5.79
N TYR A 74 -19.82 -15.64 -4.85
CA TYR A 74 -19.59 -17.04 -5.16
C TYR A 74 -20.68 -17.62 -6.05
N GLN A 75 -21.96 -17.33 -5.79
CA GLN A 75 -23.06 -17.78 -6.66
C GLN A 75 -22.92 -17.28 -8.11
N ILE A 76 -22.53 -16.01 -8.29
CA ILE A 76 -22.27 -15.45 -9.63
C ILE A 76 -21.07 -16.15 -10.28
N HIS A 77 -20.01 -16.41 -9.51
CA HIS A 77 -18.83 -17.10 -10.03
C HIS A 77 -19.14 -18.57 -10.40
N ASP A 78 -19.97 -19.26 -9.64
CA ASP A 78 -20.45 -20.60 -9.97
C ASP A 78 -21.33 -20.61 -11.23
N LEU A 79 -22.20 -19.61 -11.39
CA LEU A 79 -22.97 -19.42 -12.62
C LEU A 79 -22.06 -19.20 -13.84
N LEU A 80 -21.00 -18.40 -13.69
CA LEU A 80 -19.99 -18.19 -14.73
C LEU A 80 -19.27 -19.50 -15.08
N ASN A 81 -19.00 -20.34 -14.10
CA ASN A 81 -18.34 -21.64 -14.26
C ASN A 81 -19.28 -22.76 -14.74
N THR A 82 -20.59 -22.50 -14.85
CA THR A 82 -21.57 -23.49 -15.28
C THR A 82 -21.51 -23.67 -16.80
N GLY A 83 -21.09 -24.86 -17.26
CA GLY A 83 -20.99 -25.17 -18.69
C GLY A 83 -20.04 -24.23 -19.42
N ASP A 84 -20.49 -23.64 -20.52
CA ASP A 84 -19.70 -22.75 -21.38
C ASP A 84 -19.89 -21.24 -21.05
N ASN A 85 -20.52 -20.92 -19.91
CA ASN A 85 -20.89 -19.54 -19.55
C ASN A 85 -19.69 -18.60 -19.43
N ARG A 86 -18.47 -19.12 -19.22
CA ARG A 86 -17.22 -18.35 -19.20
C ARG A 86 -17.01 -17.50 -20.46
N LYS A 87 -17.62 -17.87 -21.60
CA LYS A 87 -17.58 -17.11 -22.86
C LYS A 87 -18.23 -15.73 -22.76
N PHE A 88 -19.07 -15.48 -21.75
CA PHE A 88 -19.78 -14.22 -21.52
C PHE A 88 -19.07 -13.27 -20.56
N ILE A 89 -17.80 -13.52 -20.18
CA ILE A 89 -17.04 -12.55 -19.37
C ILE A 89 -16.53 -11.34 -20.19
N GLY A 90 -16.66 -11.42 -21.52
CA GLY A 90 -16.28 -10.38 -22.46
C GLY A 90 -14.77 -10.31 -22.72
N LEU A 91 -14.32 -9.12 -23.11
CA LEU A 91 -12.94 -8.79 -23.45
C LEU A 91 -12.05 -8.68 -22.20
N ASP A 92 -10.73 -8.58 -22.41
CA ASP A 92 -9.73 -8.58 -21.32
C ASP A 92 -9.98 -7.51 -20.25
N HIS A 93 -10.45 -6.31 -20.62
CA HIS A 93 -10.74 -5.25 -19.65
C HIS A 93 -11.96 -5.57 -18.76
N GLN A 94 -13.00 -6.20 -19.31
CA GLN A 94 -14.16 -6.68 -18.55
C GLN A 94 -13.76 -7.85 -17.64
N ARG A 95 -12.95 -8.78 -18.16
CA ARG A 95 -12.38 -9.89 -17.39
C ARG A 95 -11.56 -9.40 -16.21
N ASN A 96 -10.62 -8.49 -16.44
CA ASN A 96 -9.78 -7.94 -15.39
C ASN A 96 -10.59 -7.15 -14.36
N PHE A 97 -11.60 -6.39 -14.79
CA PHE A 97 -12.50 -5.71 -13.85
C PHE A 97 -13.27 -6.71 -12.98
N TYR A 98 -13.86 -7.74 -13.58
CA TYR A 98 -14.61 -8.78 -12.87
C TYR A 98 -13.75 -9.43 -11.78
N TYR A 99 -12.58 -9.95 -12.16
CA TYR A 99 -11.71 -10.66 -11.23
C TYR A 99 -11.07 -9.74 -10.19
N SER A 100 -10.77 -8.47 -10.54
CA SER A 100 -10.31 -7.49 -9.56
C SER A 100 -11.36 -7.27 -8.48
N LYS A 101 -12.63 -7.04 -8.86
CA LYS A 101 -13.72 -6.83 -7.89
C LYS A 101 -14.03 -8.08 -7.07
N PHE A 102 -14.01 -9.24 -7.70
CA PHE A 102 -14.22 -10.51 -7.02
C PHE A 102 -13.12 -10.78 -5.97
N PHE A 103 -11.86 -10.65 -6.37
CA PHE A 103 -10.73 -10.91 -5.48
C PHE A 103 -10.60 -9.83 -4.39
N ASP A 104 -10.87 -8.56 -4.70
CA ASP A 104 -10.93 -7.48 -3.70
C ASP A 104 -11.95 -7.80 -2.59
N LEU A 105 -13.10 -8.38 -2.96
CA LEU A 105 -14.13 -8.79 -2.00
C LEU A 105 -13.70 -10.00 -1.16
N ILE A 106 -13.03 -10.98 -1.77
CA ILE A 106 -12.43 -12.12 -1.06
C ILE A 106 -11.40 -11.62 -0.04
N CYS A 107 -10.48 -10.74 -0.43
CA CYS A 107 -9.51 -10.15 0.51
C CYS A 107 -10.17 -9.46 1.71
N LEU A 108 -11.33 -8.82 1.49
CA LEU A 108 -12.02 -8.09 2.55
C LEU A 108 -12.80 -8.98 3.52
N MET A 109 -13.35 -10.10 3.05
CA MET A 109 -14.40 -10.82 3.78
C MET A 109 -14.09 -12.28 4.08
N GLU A 110 -13.15 -12.89 3.36
CA GLU A 110 -12.87 -14.32 3.45
C GLU A 110 -11.72 -14.63 4.42
N GLN A 111 -11.63 -15.88 4.87
CA GLN A 111 -10.48 -16.36 5.64
C GLN A 111 -9.18 -16.33 4.81
N ILE A 112 -8.08 -15.91 5.44
CA ILE A 112 -6.81 -15.70 4.73
C ILE A 112 -6.30 -16.94 3.98
N ASP A 113 -6.49 -18.13 4.54
CA ASP A 113 -6.03 -19.38 3.92
C ASP A 113 -6.82 -19.71 2.64
N VAL A 114 -8.08 -19.28 2.56
CA VAL A 114 -8.91 -19.41 1.36
C VAL A 114 -8.56 -18.31 0.36
N THR A 115 -8.33 -17.08 0.82
CA THR A 115 -7.85 -15.97 -0.01
C THR A 115 -6.53 -16.30 -0.71
N LEU A 116 -5.59 -16.92 -0.02
CA LEU A 116 -4.29 -17.33 -0.61
C LEU A 116 -4.45 -18.43 -1.67
N LYS A 117 -5.38 -19.37 -1.49
CA LYS A 117 -5.69 -20.36 -2.55
C LYS A 117 -6.25 -19.68 -3.80
N TRP A 118 -7.18 -18.74 -3.62
CA TRP A 118 -7.69 -17.94 -4.74
C TRP A 118 -6.60 -17.13 -5.42
N TYR A 119 -5.63 -16.61 -4.67
CA TYR A 119 -4.50 -15.88 -5.23
C TYR A 119 -3.66 -16.77 -6.16
N GLU A 120 -3.29 -17.97 -5.70
CA GLU A 120 -2.52 -18.94 -6.47
C GLU A 120 -3.27 -19.44 -7.72
N ASP A 121 -4.60 -19.63 -7.61
CA ASP A 121 -5.42 -20.14 -8.70
C ASP A 121 -5.74 -19.09 -9.77
N LEU A 122 -5.92 -17.82 -9.39
CA LEU A 122 -6.34 -16.76 -10.31
C LEU A 122 -5.18 -15.96 -10.91
N ILE A 123 -4.11 -15.73 -10.14
CA ILE A 123 -3.05 -14.79 -10.49
C ILE A 123 -1.74 -15.56 -10.72
N PRO A 124 -1.07 -15.40 -11.87
CA PRO A 124 -1.40 -14.56 -13.03
C PRO A 124 -2.21 -15.27 -14.13
N SER A 125 -2.65 -16.52 -13.89
CA SER A 125 -3.17 -17.44 -14.90
C SER A 125 -4.49 -16.99 -15.55
N VAL A 126 -5.43 -16.48 -14.74
CA VAL A 126 -6.80 -16.11 -15.15
C VAL A 126 -6.91 -14.61 -15.40
N CYS A 127 -6.30 -13.82 -14.53
CA CYS A 127 -6.26 -12.38 -14.64
C CYS A 127 -4.91 -11.80 -14.21
N PHE A 128 -4.57 -10.66 -14.79
CA PHE A 128 -3.44 -9.87 -14.32
C PHE A 128 -3.93 -8.96 -13.20
N PRO A 129 -3.29 -8.97 -12.01
CA PRO A 129 -3.77 -8.19 -10.87
C PRO A 129 -3.64 -6.69 -11.14
N HIS A 130 -4.53 -5.89 -10.54
CA HIS A 130 -4.33 -4.45 -10.43
C HIS A 130 -3.47 -4.14 -9.18
N PRO A 131 -2.65 -3.07 -9.14
CA PRO A 131 -1.86 -2.71 -7.95
C PRO A 131 -2.70 -2.61 -6.66
N GLN A 132 -3.91 -2.06 -6.78
CA GLN A 132 -4.85 -1.96 -5.67
C GLN A 132 -5.25 -3.33 -5.09
N THR A 133 -5.34 -4.35 -5.92
CA THR A 133 -5.67 -5.72 -5.52
C THR A 133 -4.57 -6.32 -4.64
N LEU A 134 -3.29 -6.02 -4.94
CA LEU A 134 -2.18 -6.42 -4.08
C LEU A 134 -2.19 -5.65 -2.75
N ILE A 135 -2.58 -4.37 -2.74
CA ILE A 135 -2.74 -3.61 -1.50
C ILE A 135 -3.85 -4.22 -0.63
N HIS A 136 -5.00 -4.59 -1.21
CA HIS A 136 -6.06 -5.27 -0.44
C HIS A 136 -5.59 -6.63 0.11
N LEU A 137 -4.78 -7.38 -0.65
CA LEU A 137 -4.19 -8.62 -0.17
C LEU A 137 -3.22 -8.39 1.00
N LEU A 138 -2.38 -7.35 0.92
CA LEU A 138 -1.48 -6.96 2.01
C LEU A 138 -2.26 -6.58 3.28
N GLN A 139 -3.37 -5.86 3.13
CA GLN A 139 -4.26 -5.51 4.25
C GLN A 139 -4.93 -6.77 4.86
N ALA A 140 -5.34 -7.72 4.02
CA ALA A 140 -5.88 -8.99 4.50
C ALA A 140 -4.84 -9.81 5.28
N LEU A 141 -3.60 -9.87 4.79
CA LEU A 141 -2.48 -10.52 5.46
C LEU A 141 -2.18 -9.86 6.81
N ASP A 142 -2.29 -8.54 6.88
CA ASP A 142 -2.07 -7.77 8.10
C ASP A 142 -3.12 -8.10 9.17
N VAL A 143 -4.41 -8.04 8.80
CA VAL A 143 -5.52 -8.39 9.70
C VAL A 143 -5.40 -9.83 10.21
N ALA A 144 -4.93 -10.74 9.37
CA ALA A 144 -4.71 -12.14 9.74
C ALA A 144 -3.36 -12.41 10.44
N ASN A 145 -2.50 -11.40 10.61
CA ASN A 145 -1.15 -11.52 11.16
C ASN A 145 -0.27 -12.58 10.45
N ARG A 146 -0.42 -12.72 9.13
CA ARG A 146 0.33 -13.63 8.24
C ARG A 146 1.42 -12.89 7.45
N LEU A 147 2.19 -12.05 8.14
CA LEU A 147 3.16 -11.13 7.53
C LEU A 147 4.36 -11.84 6.86
N GLU A 148 4.56 -13.13 7.12
CA GLU A 148 5.62 -13.93 6.48
C GLU A 148 5.45 -14.05 4.96
N MET A 149 4.26 -13.80 4.43
CA MET A 149 3.98 -13.85 2.98
C MET A 149 4.42 -12.57 2.26
N ILE A 150 4.68 -11.46 2.96
CA ILE A 150 4.98 -10.16 2.35
C ILE A 150 6.16 -10.21 1.37
N PRO A 151 7.31 -10.85 1.69
CA PRO A 151 8.43 -10.94 0.76
C PRO A 151 8.08 -11.68 -0.54
N GLN A 152 7.15 -12.64 -0.49
CA GLN A 152 6.68 -13.34 -1.69
C GLN A 152 5.78 -12.41 -2.52
N ILE A 153 4.81 -11.74 -1.90
CA ILE A 153 3.94 -10.77 -2.59
C ILE A 153 4.77 -9.66 -3.27
N TRP A 154 5.86 -9.21 -2.64
CA TRP A 154 6.77 -8.26 -3.26
C TRP A 154 7.44 -8.83 -4.52
N LYS A 155 7.94 -10.08 -4.48
CA LYS A 155 8.53 -10.72 -5.67
C LYS A 155 7.52 -10.82 -6.81
N ASP A 156 6.32 -11.30 -6.51
CA ASP A 156 5.23 -11.44 -7.48
C ASP A 156 4.87 -10.06 -8.08
N SER A 157 4.83 -9.01 -7.24
CA SER A 157 4.56 -7.65 -7.71
C SER A 157 5.62 -7.14 -8.70
N LYS A 158 6.89 -7.54 -8.56
CA LYS A 158 7.94 -7.20 -9.52
C LYS A 158 7.75 -7.95 -10.83
N GLU A 159 7.41 -9.23 -10.76
CA GLU A 159 7.10 -10.04 -11.95
C GLU A 159 5.90 -9.48 -12.72
N TYR A 160 4.93 -8.90 -12.01
CA TYR A 160 3.78 -8.23 -12.60
C TYR A 160 4.06 -6.79 -13.08
N GLY A 161 5.30 -6.30 -12.95
CA GLY A 161 5.68 -4.97 -13.43
C GLY A 161 5.28 -3.81 -12.51
N PHE A 162 4.96 -4.07 -11.24
CA PHE A 162 4.67 -3.04 -10.22
C PHE A 162 5.90 -2.56 -9.47
N THR A 163 7.10 -2.91 -9.94
CA THR A 163 8.39 -2.55 -9.34
C THR A 163 8.49 -1.09 -8.96
N PHE A 164 7.92 -0.16 -9.74
CA PHE A 164 8.03 1.30 -9.56
C PHE A 164 6.80 1.98 -8.93
N ARG A 165 5.86 1.21 -8.36
CA ARG A 165 4.64 1.73 -7.73
C ARG A 165 4.93 2.17 -6.29
N ASN A 166 4.97 3.49 -6.07
CA ASN A 166 5.27 4.06 -4.75
C ASN A 166 4.25 3.68 -3.68
N ASP A 167 2.97 3.71 -4.03
CA ASP A 167 1.86 3.29 -3.17
C ASP A 167 2.05 1.86 -2.63
N LEU A 168 2.44 0.93 -3.51
CA LEU A 168 2.68 -0.46 -3.12
C LEU A 168 3.95 -0.62 -2.27
N ARG A 169 5.04 0.04 -2.64
CA ARG A 169 6.31 -0.01 -1.88
C ARG A 169 6.13 0.54 -0.46
N GLU A 170 5.42 1.66 -0.32
CA GLU A 170 5.17 2.30 0.97
C GLU A 170 4.33 1.40 1.89
N GLU A 171 3.27 0.77 1.36
CA GLU A 171 2.44 -0.17 2.12
C GLU A 171 3.25 -1.36 2.61
N ILE A 172 4.01 -2.01 1.71
CA ILE A 172 4.86 -3.17 2.04
C ILE A 172 5.88 -2.83 3.13
N LEU A 173 6.59 -1.71 2.98
CA LEU A 173 7.58 -1.25 3.95
C LEU A 173 6.95 -0.92 5.30
N THR A 174 5.77 -0.28 5.29
CA THR A 174 5.06 0.09 6.52
C THR A 174 4.63 -1.15 7.30
N LEU A 175 4.07 -2.16 6.63
CA LEU A 175 3.65 -3.40 7.27
C LEU A 175 4.82 -4.17 7.90
N MET A 176 5.94 -4.29 7.18
CA MET A 176 7.13 -4.98 7.71
C MET A 176 7.76 -4.23 8.90
N ALA A 177 7.71 -2.89 8.91
CA ALA A 177 8.38 -2.06 9.90
C ALA A 177 7.52 -1.75 11.14
N ARG A 178 6.21 -2.03 11.10
CA ARG A 178 5.29 -1.67 12.19
C ARG A 178 5.68 -2.31 13.52
N ASP A 179 5.94 -3.61 13.51
CA ASP A 179 6.20 -4.41 14.71
C ASP A 179 7.61 -5.03 14.71
N LYS A 180 8.08 -5.44 15.89
CA LYS A 180 9.30 -6.25 16.01
C LYS A 180 8.93 -7.72 15.85
N HIS A 181 9.65 -8.41 14.97
CA HIS A 181 9.42 -9.82 14.66
C HIS A 181 10.57 -10.72 15.14
N PRO A 182 10.42 -12.05 15.14
CA PRO A 182 11.54 -12.97 15.41
C PRO A 182 12.72 -12.72 14.47
N PRO A 183 13.97 -13.04 14.89
CA PRO A 183 15.17 -12.72 14.11
C PRO A 183 15.14 -13.19 12.66
N GLU A 184 14.68 -14.42 12.42
CA GLU A 184 14.57 -15.00 11.07
C GLU A 184 13.70 -14.14 10.14
N ARG A 185 12.55 -13.66 10.63
CA ARG A 185 11.65 -12.80 9.85
C ARG A 185 12.21 -11.41 9.64
N GLN A 186 12.91 -10.85 10.64
CA GLN A 186 13.54 -9.55 10.49
C GLN A 186 14.62 -9.57 9.40
N VAL A 187 15.39 -10.65 9.31
CA VAL A 187 16.37 -10.82 8.23
C VAL A 187 15.68 -10.87 6.86
N ALA A 188 14.61 -11.66 6.72
CA ALA A 188 13.83 -11.73 5.48
C ALA A 188 13.22 -10.37 5.09
N PHE A 189 12.73 -9.60 6.05
CA PHE A 189 12.20 -8.25 5.81
C PHE A 189 13.29 -7.25 5.45
N ALA A 190 14.49 -7.37 6.04
CA ALA A 190 15.63 -6.55 5.64
C ALA A 190 16.12 -6.88 4.22
N ASP A 191 16.10 -8.15 3.81
CA ASP A 191 16.37 -8.53 2.42
C ASP A 191 15.35 -7.92 1.46
N CYS A 192 14.06 -8.02 1.80
CA CYS A 192 13.01 -7.38 1.03
C CYS A 192 13.18 -5.86 0.96
N ALA A 193 13.52 -5.21 2.08
CA ALA A 193 13.76 -3.77 2.15
C ALA A 193 14.99 -3.33 1.33
N ALA A 194 16.06 -4.13 1.31
CA ALA A 194 17.23 -3.89 0.48
C ALA A 194 16.88 -3.96 -1.02
N ASP A 195 16.08 -4.93 -1.41
CA ASP A 195 15.60 -5.04 -2.77
C ASP A 195 14.71 -3.85 -3.14
N ILE A 196 13.74 -3.45 -2.30
CA ILE A 196 12.91 -2.25 -2.51
C ILE A 196 13.78 -0.98 -2.60
N LYS A 197 14.75 -0.81 -1.70
CA LYS A 197 15.73 0.28 -1.72
C LYS A 197 16.43 0.37 -3.08
N SER A 198 16.89 -0.75 -3.63
CA SER A 198 17.56 -0.78 -4.93
C SER A 198 16.65 -0.27 -6.07
N THR A 199 15.34 -0.50 -5.99
CA THR A 199 14.38 -0.04 -6.99
C THR A 199 14.10 1.47 -6.95
N TYR A 200 14.33 2.12 -5.81
CA TYR A 200 14.36 3.59 -5.73
C TYR A 200 15.67 4.13 -6.31
N GLU A 201 16.79 3.44 -6.08
CA GLU A 201 18.11 3.82 -6.63
C GLU A 201 18.18 3.69 -8.15
N SER A 202 17.52 2.68 -8.72
CA SER A 202 17.53 2.37 -10.16
C SER A 202 16.41 3.03 -10.97
N GLN A 203 15.63 3.93 -10.38
CA GLN A 203 14.47 4.51 -11.04
C GLN A 203 14.89 5.36 -12.27
N PRO A 204 14.29 5.13 -13.46
CA PRO A 204 14.70 5.83 -14.67
C PRO A 204 14.40 7.33 -14.58
N ILE A 205 15.39 8.15 -14.94
CA ILE A 205 15.43 9.64 -14.87
C ILE A 205 14.22 10.33 -15.56
N ARG A 206 13.45 9.60 -16.38
CA ARG A 206 12.25 10.12 -17.07
C ARG A 206 11.05 10.33 -16.16
N GLN A 207 11.01 9.70 -14.98
CA GLN A 207 10.06 10.03 -13.94
C GLN A 207 10.71 11.12 -13.07
N THR A 208 9.92 12.10 -12.63
CA THR A 208 10.29 13.26 -11.80
C THR A 208 11.44 12.98 -10.82
N ALA A 209 12.28 13.99 -10.57
CA ALA A 209 13.46 13.94 -9.70
C ALA A 209 13.32 12.89 -8.59
N GLN A 210 14.28 11.96 -8.52
CA GLN A 210 14.29 10.77 -7.65
C GLN A 210 13.83 11.10 -6.21
N ASP A 211 12.52 11.05 -6.00
CA ASP A 211 11.89 11.49 -4.77
C ASP A 211 11.71 10.28 -3.88
N TRP A 212 12.41 10.29 -2.76
CA TRP A 212 12.29 9.27 -1.73
C TRP A 212 11.22 9.71 -0.74
N PRO A 213 10.11 8.95 -0.61
CA PRO A 213 9.14 9.22 0.43
C PRO A 213 9.80 9.15 1.81
N ALA A 214 9.45 10.09 2.69
CA ALA A 214 9.98 10.10 4.06
C ALA A 214 9.62 8.79 4.79
N ILE A 215 8.43 8.25 4.55
CA ILE A 215 7.97 6.98 5.14
C ILE A 215 8.89 5.84 4.71
N SER A 216 9.17 5.70 3.41
CA SER A 216 10.06 4.66 2.88
C SER A 216 11.46 4.73 3.49
N LEU A 217 12.07 5.92 3.59
CA LEU A 217 13.38 6.09 4.23
C LEU A 217 13.37 5.65 5.69
N ASN A 218 12.34 6.05 6.45
CA ASN A 218 12.19 5.67 7.85
C ASN A 218 12.06 4.15 7.99
N CYS A 219 11.15 3.52 7.24
CA CYS A 219 10.89 2.09 7.33
C CYS A 219 12.12 1.25 6.93
N ILE A 220 12.81 1.60 5.82
CA ILE A 220 14.01 0.87 5.39
C ILE A 220 15.11 0.95 6.45
N ALA A 221 15.34 2.14 7.03
CA ALA A 221 16.36 2.33 8.06
C ALA A 221 16.05 1.51 9.33
N VAL A 222 14.78 1.50 9.79
CA VAL A 222 14.34 0.66 10.92
C VAL A 222 14.56 -0.83 10.62
N LEU A 223 14.16 -1.29 9.44
CA LEU A 223 14.24 -2.72 9.07
C LEU A 223 15.68 -3.21 9.04
N PHE A 224 16.61 -2.43 8.50
CA PHE A 224 18.04 -2.75 8.55
C PHE A 224 18.58 -2.77 9.97
N LEU A 225 18.21 -1.79 10.80
CA LEU A 225 18.68 -1.72 12.17
C LEU A 225 18.24 -2.94 12.98
N ARG A 226 16.95 -3.28 12.90
CA ARG A 226 16.34 -4.42 13.60
C ARG A 226 16.98 -5.75 13.18
N ALA A 227 17.21 -5.95 11.89
CA ALA A 227 17.88 -7.15 11.37
C ALA A 227 19.39 -7.23 11.65
N GLY A 228 19.99 -6.23 12.32
CA GLY A 228 21.42 -6.20 12.62
C GLY A 228 22.31 -5.72 11.46
N ARG A 229 21.74 -5.21 10.36
CA ARG A 229 22.48 -4.59 9.23
C ARG A 229 22.83 -3.13 9.55
N THR A 230 23.56 -2.95 10.64
CA THR A 230 23.81 -1.64 11.25
C THR A 230 24.51 -0.68 10.30
N GLN A 231 25.55 -1.13 9.59
CA GLN A 231 26.29 -0.30 8.64
C GLN A 231 25.39 0.26 7.53
N GLU A 232 24.44 -0.52 7.03
CA GLU A 232 23.48 -0.06 6.03
C GLU A 232 22.46 0.90 6.63
N ALA A 233 21.99 0.63 7.84
CA ALA A 233 21.07 1.51 8.57
C ALA A 233 21.69 2.90 8.80
N TRP A 234 22.95 2.99 9.24
CA TRP A 234 23.64 4.27 9.43
C TRP A 234 23.82 5.04 8.11
N LYS A 235 24.11 4.36 6.99
CA LYS A 235 24.17 5.00 5.66
C LYS A 235 22.81 5.60 5.25
N MET A 236 21.69 4.99 5.65
CA MET A 236 20.36 5.54 5.37
C MET A 236 20.12 6.89 6.05
N LEU A 237 20.72 7.17 7.21
CA LEU A 237 20.59 8.47 7.88
C LEU A 237 21.10 9.64 7.03
N GLY A 238 22.16 9.41 6.24
CA GLY A 238 22.68 10.40 5.29
C GLY A 238 21.67 10.79 4.19
N LEU A 239 20.77 9.89 3.82
CA LEU A 239 19.76 10.15 2.78
C LEU A 239 18.67 11.13 3.25
N PHE A 240 18.38 11.20 4.55
CA PHE A 240 17.43 12.18 5.09
C PHE A 240 17.90 13.61 4.81
N ARG A 241 19.18 13.90 5.07
CA ARG A 241 19.80 15.21 4.75
C ARG A 241 19.83 15.46 3.24
N LYS A 242 20.24 14.46 2.45
CA LYS A 242 20.34 14.58 0.99
C LYS A 242 18.99 14.92 0.33
N HIS A 243 17.90 14.32 0.80
CA HIS A 243 16.56 14.50 0.22
C HIS A 243 15.68 15.47 1.01
N ASN A 244 16.22 16.15 2.03
CA ASN A 244 15.48 17.05 2.93
C ASN A 244 14.21 16.40 3.50
N LYS A 245 14.31 15.15 3.97
CA LYS A 245 13.20 14.41 4.57
C LYS A 245 13.38 14.34 6.08
N ILE A 246 12.27 14.46 6.81
CA ILE A 246 12.27 14.48 8.28
C ILE A 246 12.25 13.05 8.82
N PRO A 247 13.23 12.63 9.65
CA PRO A 247 13.19 11.34 10.34
C PRO A 247 12.15 11.34 11.46
N ARG A 248 11.54 10.19 11.70
CA ARG A 248 10.58 9.99 12.80
C ARG A 248 11.30 9.86 14.15
N ASN A 249 10.64 10.27 15.23
CA ASN A 249 11.20 10.18 16.58
C ASN A 249 11.43 8.72 17.00
N GLU A 250 10.58 7.79 16.58
CA GLU A 250 10.78 6.36 16.89
C GLU A 250 12.08 5.83 16.28
N LEU A 251 12.39 6.23 15.04
CA LEU A 251 13.63 5.86 14.35
C LEU A 251 14.85 6.32 15.16
N LEU A 252 14.89 7.61 15.53
CA LEU A 252 16.01 8.20 16.25
C LEU A 252 16.23 7.52 17.62
N ASN A 253 15.15 7.17 18.31
CA ASN A 253 15.22 6.43 19.57
C ASN A 253 15.78 5.01 19.37
N GLU A 254 15.38 4.27 18.33
CA GLU A 254 15.95 2.95 18.06
C GLU A 254 17.45 3.02 17.72
N PHE A 255 17.90 4.04 16.96
CA PHE A 255 19.32 4.26 16.69
C PHE A 255 20.10 4.62 17.97
N MET A 256 19.51 5.40 18.88
CA MET A 256 20.11 5.68 20.19
C MET A 256 20.29 4.42 21.04
N ASP A 257 19.26 3.58 21.11
CA ASP A 257 19.31 2.32 21.85
C ASP A 257 20.38 1.39 21.26
N HIS A 258 20.51 1.37 19.93
CA HIS A 258 21.58 0.65 19.25
C HIS A 258 22.97 1.22 19.55
N ALA A 259 23.16 2.54 19.50
CA ALA A 259 24.42 3.20 19.84
C ALA A 259 24.84 2.90 21.30
N LYS A 260 23.85 2.78 22.20
CA LYS A 260 24.08 2.40 23.60
C LYS A 260 24.55 0.96 23.70
N ALA A 261 23.92 0.03 22.97
CA ALA A 261 24.33 -1.37 22.93
C ALA A 261 25.75 -1.55 22.36
N SER A 262 26.16 -0.72 21.39
CA SER A 262 27.52 -0.73 20.83
C SER A 262 28.55 0.07 21.65
N ASN A 263 28.12 0.75 22.73
CA ASN A 263 28.94 1.66 23.53
C ASN A 263 29.72 2.68 22.66
N SER A 264 29.07 3.25 21.65
CA SER A 264 29.71 4.17 20.70
C SER A 264 29.18 5.60 20.83
N PRO A 265 29.89 6.50 21.55
CA PRO A 265 29.47 7.89 21.71
C PRO A 265 29.40 8.65 20.38
N SER A 266 30.24 8.32 19.40
CA SER A 266 30.24 8.98 18.09
C SER A 266 28.95 8.74 17.32
N GLN A 267 28.45 7.50 17.34
CA GLN A 267 27.16 7.13 16.74
C GLN A 267 26.00 7.85 17.43
N ALA A 268 26.06 7.95 18.77
CA ALA A 268 25.04 8.66 19.53
C ALA A 268 25.00 10.17 19.22
N ILE A 269 26.17 10.79 19.02
CA ILE A 269 26.29 12.19 18.59
C ILE A 269 25.75 12.38 17.17
N GLU A 270 26.02 11.46 16.24
CA GLU A 270 25.49 11.54 14.87
C GLU A 270 23.95 11.59 14.83
N VAL A 271 23.28 10.85 15.72
CA VAL A 271 21.80 10.90 15.86
C VAL A 271 21.33 12.28 16.34
N VAL A 272 22.02 12.87 17.33
CA VAL A 272 21.71 14.22 17.82
C VAL A 272 21.96 15.27 16.74
N GLU A 273 23.08 15.18 16.02
CA GLU A 273 23.40 16.08 14.91
C GLU A 273 22.36 16.01 13.78
N LEU A 274 21.81 14.82 13.51
CA LEU A 274 20.73 14.67 12.55
C LEU A 274 19.45 15.36 13.05
N ALA A 275 19.06 15.14 14.30
CA ALA A 275 17.91 15.79 14.91
C ALA A 275 18.05 17.32 14.96
N SER A 276 19.24 17.83 15.28
CA SER A 276 19.50 19.27 15.33
C SER A 276 19.46 19.91 13.94
N ALA A 277 19.93 19.21 12.90
CA ALA A 277 19.91 19.72 11.53
C ALA A 277 18.48 20.00 11.02
N PHE A 278 17.49 19.27 11.53
CA PHE A 278 16.07 19.47 11.24
C PHE A 278 15.32 20.24 12.34
N SER A 279 16.02 20.76 13.35
CA SER A 279 15.45 21.46 14.51
C SER A 279 14.31 20.66 15.19
N LEU A 280 14.50 19.35 15.37
CA LEU A 280 13.49 18.50 15.95
C LEU A 280 13.36 18.73 17.47
N PRO A 281 12.13 18.74 18.03
CA PRO A 281 11.93 18.95 19.48
C PRO A 281 12.52 17.81 20.32
N SER A 282 12.67 16.61 19.75
CA SER A 282 13.33 15.47 20.40
C SER A 282 14.83 15.66 20.60
N CYS A 283 15.46 16.65 19.94
CA CYS A 283 16.90 16.89 20.00
C CYS A 283 17.41 17.12 21.43
N GLU A 284 16.67 17.88 22.25
CA GLU A 284 17.05 18.16 23.64
C GLU A 284 17.05 16.87 24.48
N GLY A 285 15.97 16.08 24.39
CA GLY A 285 15.86 14.79 25.08
C GLY A 285 16.94 13.80 24.64
N LEU A 286 17.24 13.73 23.35
CA LEU A 286 18.31 12.89 22.82
C LEU A 286 19.69 13.33 23.34
N THR A 287 19.94 14.65 23.41
CA THR A 287 21.20 15.22 23.95
C THR A 287 21.38 14.84 25.43
N GLN A 288 20.33 14.95 26.24
CA GLN A 288 20.36 14.55 27.65
C GLN A 288 20.64 13.04 27.81
N ARG A 289 20.03 12.19 26.96
CA ARG A 289 20.32 10.75 26.93
C ARG A 289 21.78 10.47 26.59
N VAL A 290 22.32 11.17 25.59
CA VAL A 290 23.74 11.05 25.23
C VAL A 290 24.64 11.38 26.43
N MET A 291 24.40 12.50 27.11
CA MET A 291 25.21 12.93 28.28
C MET A 291 25.12 11.99 29.49
N THR A 292 24.02 11.26 29.65
CA THR A 292 23.79 10.37 30.80
C THR A 292 24.22 8.94 30.54
N ASP A 293 23.97 8.42 29.33
CA ASP A 293 24.20 7.03 28.98
C ASP A 293 25.62 6.73 28.49
N PHE A 294 26.40 7.77 28.11
CA PHE A 294 27.73 7.60 27.50
C PHE A 294 28.83 8.37 28.23
N ALA A 295 30.03 7.80 28.25
CA ALA A 295 31.24 8.52 28.65
C ALA A 295 31.73 9.39 27.50
N ILE A 296 31.54 10.71 27.61
CA ILE A 296 31.81 11.68 26.53
C ILE A 296 33.04 12.54 26.89
N ASN A 297 33.89 12.80 25.90
CA ASN A 297 35.06 13.67 26.06
C ASN A 297 34.66 15.15 26.09
N GLN A 298 35.50 16.01 26.68
CA GLN A 298 35.22 17.44 26.83
C GLN A 298 34.90 18.16 25.49
N GLN A 299 35.60 17.81 24.41
CA GLN A 299 35.35 18.37 23.07
C GLN A 299 33.96 17.98 22.51
N GLN A 300 33.52 16.75 22.74
CA GLN A 300 32.20 16.27 22.31
C GLN A 300 31.09 16.92 23.15
N LYS A 301 31.36 17.20 24.42
CA LYS A 301 30.45 17.95 25.31
C LYS A 301 30.24 19.39 24.85
N GLU A 302 31.31 20.06 24.40
CA GLU A 302 31.23 21.41 23.82
C GLU A 302 30.47 21.41 22.48
N ALA A 303 30.70 20.41 21.61
CA ALA A 303 29.96 20.26 20.36
C ALA A 303 28.45 20.10 20.61
N LEU A 304 28.06 19.23 21.55
CA LEU A 304 26.65 19.04 21.93
C LEU A 304 26.03 20.31 22.51
N GLY A 305 26.77 21.07 23.34
CA GLY A 305 26.31 22.34 23.90
C GLY A 305 25.94 23.36 22.82
N ASN A 306 26.74 23.46 21.76
CA ASN A 306 26.50 24.36 20.62
C ASN A 306 25.25 23.95 19.80
N LEU A 307 24.95 22.65 19.72
CA LEU A 307 23.76 22.12 19.01
C LEU A 307 22.46 22.46 19.77
N THR A 308 22.45 22.36 21.09
CA THR A 308 21.31 22.79 21.91
C THR A 308 21.03 24.29 21.79
N LEU A 309 22.08 25.14 21.77
CA LEU A 309 21.93 26.59 21.65
C LEU A 309 21.39 27.02 20.28
N THR A 310 21.72 26.30 19.21
CA THR A 310 21.22 26.58 17.86
C THR A 310 19.77 26.11 17.66
N SER A 311 19.34 25.04 18.33
CA SER A 311 17.93 24.60 18.32
C SER A 311 16.97 25.58 19.03
N CYS A 312 17.44 26.27 20.09
CA CYS A 312 16.63 27.26 20.84
C CYS A 312 16.61 28.65 20.21
N CYS A 313 17.56 28.99 19.33
CA CYS A 313 17.74 30.33 18.79
C CYS A 313 17.75 30.35 17.25
N CYS A 314 16.70 29.84 16.58
CA CYS A 314 16.22 30.36 15.28
C CYS A 314 15.11 29.49 14.66
N PRO A 315 13.90 30.01 14.41
CA PRO A 315 13.09 29.57 13.28
C PRO A 315 13.67 30.23 12.01
N ARG A 316 14.82 29.75 11.50
CA ARG A 316 15.36 30.24 10.21
C ARG A 316 15.20 29.19 9.11
N ALA A 317 14.24 29.51 8.23
CA ALA A 317 14.33 29.33 6.78
C ALA A 317 14.25 27.91 6.19
N ILE A 318 13.21 27.15 6.55
CA ILE A 318 12.60 26.19 5.59
C ILE A 318 11.26 26.72 5.04
N GLY A 319 10.73 27.82 5.59
CA GLY A 319 9.39 28.34 5.27
C GLY A 319 9.27 29.37 4.13
N ILE A 320 10.33 29.74 3.40
CA ILE A 320 10.23 30.82 2.39
C ILE A 320 10.22 30.30 0.94
N SER A 321 10.67 29.06 0.68
CA SER A 321 10.62 28.54 -0.70
C SER A 321 9.24 28.05 -1.13
N LEU A 322 8.34 27.72 -0.19
CA LEU A 322 6.98 27.23 -0.52
C LEU A 322 5.94 28.35 -0.70
N LEU A 323 6.26 29.59 -0.30
CA LEU A 323 5.37 30.74 -0.45
C LEU A 323 5.67 31.60 -1.69
N LEU A 324 6.86 31.49 -2.27
CA LEU A 324 7.21 32.25 -3.48
C LEU A 324 6.71 31.60 -4.78
N ASP A 325 6.47 30.29 -4.79
CA ASP A 325 5.88 29.61 -5.96
C ASP A 325 4.34 29.75 -6.01
N PHE A 326 3.67 30.09 -4.90
CA PHE A 326 2.22 30.32 -4.89
C PHE A 326 1.82 31.74 -5.34
N CYS A 327 2.76 32.70 -5.38
CA CYS A 327 2.48 34.08 -5.77
C CYS A 327 2.78 34.41 -7.24
N LEU A 328 3.30 33.45 -8.04
CA LEU A 328 3.67 33.69 -9.45
C LEU A 328 2.73 33.05 -10.49
N CYS A 329 1.61 32.43 -10.08
CA CYS A 329 0.68 31.74 -11.00
C CYS A 329 -0.73 32.35 -11.14
N TRP A 330 -0.99 33.58 -10.69
CA TRP A 330 -2.22 34.30 -11.04
C TRP A 330 -1.98 35.79 -11.34
N PRO A 331 -1.74 36.16 -12.60
CA PRO A 331 -2.28 37.39 -13.14
C PRO A 331 -3.70 37.13 -13.68
N ASP A 332 -4.57 38.11 -13.52
CA ASP A 332 -5.93 38.20 -14.08
C ASP A 332 -7.08 37.57 -13.28
N VAL A 333 -7.45 38.18 -12.15
CA VAL A 333 -8.83 38.62 -11.89
C VAL A 333 -8.78 39.79 -10.91
N LEU A 334 -8.96 41.03 -11.38
CA LEU A 334 -9.60 42.14 -10.67
C LEU A 334 -9.58 43.39 -11.57
N LEU A 335 -10.58 43.47 -12.45
CA LEU A 335 -11.31 44.70 -12.83
C LEU A 335 -12.61 44.33 -13.52
#